data_AF-V6AU17-F1
#
_entry.id   AF-V6AU17-F1
#
_cell.length_a   1.000
_cell.length_b   1.000
_cell.length_c   1.000
_cell.angle_alpha   90.00
_cell.angle_beta   90.00
_cell.angle_gamma   90.00
#
_symmetry.space_group_name_H-M   'P 1'
#
loop_
_entity.id
_entity.type
_entity.pdbx_description
1 polymer ?
#
loop_
_entity_poly.entity_id
_entity_poly.type
_entity_poly.pdbx_seq_one_letter_code
_entity_poly.pdbx_strand_id
1 'polypeptide(L)'
;MGLNYYRIKKNARKARKLVIRATSIAGSGHPGGSFSMAEIMGCIFFKHLRYDPKNPQWEDRDKLVLSKGHASPGLFSNMALAGYFDISELDTLRQLGSRLQGHPDLKCPGVEFCGGSLGIGLSFSIGSALAARIDGRPTRVFTVMGDGETDEGQVWEAAMTASKYKVDNLTAILDRNFIQQDSYTEKIMPLDEELVGDDLSEMWRDASRWKVGDKWRSFGWNVIDIDGHRIEQIDNAIKKAMQTKGVPSIIVARTIKGKGVEHMEDNPKWHGQAPKKEFVPIIDMEIDSQSMIAPSIIAGDMTNLENEVKRCVNGRADYIHLDVMDGQFVPNKTFDHTKIKELRPLTVIPFDTHLMINEPVRHVRDYIEAGSDIITVHAEVCDASSFGQINDMLRASEVGVGLAINPDTELPEWSKEFIPTLDQLIVMSVVPGKSGQKYIEATHEKMHRLIGILQENKFEGYIEADGGVTLDNIGSCFVDGARAFVGGSAIIGQQDVRGVIREFRNKIAYARRRMLIQKAYELGGKELVAKWIDLHIIGEKKNQLLQIAKELGY
;
A
#
# COMPACT_ATOMS: atom_id res chain seq x y z
N MET A 1 -0.61 15.50 -12.55
CA MET A 1 0.24 14.44 -11.97
C MET A 1 -0.66 13.43 -11.29
N GLY A 2 -0.48 12.17 -11.65
CA GLY A 2 -1.27 11.02 -11.21
C GLY A 2 -1.01 10.63 -9.76
N LEU A 3 -1.51 9.46 -9.37
CA LEU A 3 -1.39 8.98 -8.01
C LEU A 3 0.03 8.51 -7.64
N ASN A 4 0.87 8.15 -8.63
CA ASN A 4 2.12 7.42 -8.40
C ASN A 4 1.91 6.08 -7.66
N TYR A 5 0.75 5.46 -7.89
CA TYR A 5 0.21 4.35 -7.10
C TYR A 5 1.19 3.19 -6.95
N TYR A 6 1.67 2.65 -8.08
CA TYR A 6 2.54 1.49 -8.07
C TYR A 6 3.95 1.78 -7.54
N ARG A 7 4.50 2.98 -7.76
CA ARG A 7 5.79 3.36 -7.16
C ARG A 7 5.68 3.37 -5.64
N ILE A 8 4.64 3.99 -5.08
CA ILE A 8 4.41 4.03 -3.63
C ILE A 8 4.22 2.60 -3.10
N LYS A 9 3.40 1.78 -3.77
CA LYS A 9 3.12 0.40 -3.36
C LYS A 9 4.37 -0.49 -3.38
N LYS A 10 5.18 -0.41 -4.43
CA LYS A 10 6.48 -1.11 -4.55
C LYS A 10 7.44 -0.68 -3.45
N ASN A 11 7.53 0.61 -3.16
CA ASN A 11 8.42 1.12 -2.12
C ASN A 11 7.95 0.75 -0.71
N ALA A 12 6.64 0.77 -0.43
CA ALA A 12 6.10 0.29 0.84
C ALA A 12 6.42 -1.21 1.05
N ARG A 13 6.27 -2.03 0.00
CA ARG A 13 6.66 -3.45 0.01
C ARG A 13 8.17 -3.62 0.29
N LYS A 14 9.02 -2.91 -0.45
CA LYS A 14 10.48 -2.94 -0.25
C LYS A 14 10.86 -2.50 1.17
N ALA A 15 10.26 -1.42 1.67
CA ALA A 15 10.53 -0.92 3.01
C ALA A 15 10.19 -1.96 4.09
N ARG A 16 9.08 -2.70 3.95
CA ARG A 16 8.75 -3.81 4.86
C ARG A 16 9.82 -4.90 4.87
N LYS A 17 10.30 -5.35 3.71
CA LYS A 17 11.38 -6.34 3.61
C LYS A 17 12.67 -5.84 4.25
N LEU A 18 13.01 -4.57 4.02
CA LEU A 18 14.17 -3.91 4.62
C LEU A 18 14.08 -3.82 6.14
N VAL A 19 12.89 -3.53 6.70
CA VAL A 19 12.65 -3.58 8.14
C VAL A 19 12.88 -4.98 8.70
N ILE A 20 12.38 -6.03 8.04
CA ILE A 20 12.57 -7.42 8.48
C ILE A 20 14.05 -7.79 8.45
N ARG A 21 14.77 -7.47 7.37
CA ARG A 21 16.21 -7.67 7.26
C ARG A 21 16.97 -6.98 8.39
N ALA A 22 16.78 -5.67 8.55
CA ALA A 22 17.51 -4.87 9.53
C ALA A 22 17.24 -5.33 10.97
N THR A 23 15.98 -5.53 11.33
CA THR A 23 15.61 -5.95 12.69
C THR A 23 16.02 -7.39 13.00
N SER A 24 16.00 -8.30 12.01
CA SER A 24 16.47 -9.68 12.18
C SER A 24 17.99 -9.75 12.35
N ILE A 25 18.75 -8.97 11.57
CA ILE A 25 20.22 -8.90 11.70
C ILE A 25 20.61 -8.32 13.06
N ALA A 26 19.95 -7.24 13.48
CA ALA A 26 20.18 -6.63 14.78
C ALA A 26 19.73 -7.51 15.96
N GLY A 27 18.85 -8.50 15.72
CA GLY A 27 18.17 -9.26 16.79
C GLY A 27 17.28 -8.38 17.67
N SER A 28 16.91 -7.17 17.21
CA SER A 28 16.25 -6.14 18.00
C SER A 28 15.57 -5.11 17.09
N GLY A 29 14.43 -4.55 17.50
CA GLY A 29 13.74 -3.46 16.80
C GLY A 29 12.22 -3.61 16.79
N HIS A 30 11.54 -2.66 16.13
CA HIS A 30 10.08 -2.53 16.17
C HIS A 30 9.45 -2.69 14.78
N PRO A 31 9.32 -3.92 14.26
CA PRO A 31 8.73 -4.16 12.94
C PRO A 31 7.24 -3.80 12.90
N GLY A 32 6.46 -4.12 13.94
CA GLY A 32 5.00 -3.91 13.93
C GLY A 32 4.60 -2.45 13.69
N GLY A 33 5.20 -1.51 14.43
CA GLY A 33 4.97 -0.08 14.26
C GLY A 33 5.62 0.54 13.03
N SER A 34 6.58 -0.16 12.40
CA SER A 34 7.17 0.25 11.12
C SER A 34 6.28 -0.16 9.94
N PHE A 35 5.59 -1.30 10.07
CA PHE A 35 4.70 -1.85 9.05
C PHE A 35 3.37 -1.10 8.96
N SER A 36 2.84 -0.61 10.08
CA SER A 36 1.58 0.14 10.12
C SER A 36 1.66 1.44 9.32
N MET A 37 2.84 2.09 9.30
CA MET A 37 3.05 3.37 8.63
C MET A 37 3.69 3.25 7.23
N ALA A 38 3.79 2.06 6.64
CA ALA A 38 4.53 1.87 5.39
C ALA A 38 3.93 2.68 4.23
N GLU A 39 2.61 2.67 4.07
CA GLU A 39 1.92 3.46 3.03
C GLU A 39 2.00 4.97 3.31
N ILE A 40 1.90 5.37 4.59
CA ILE A 40 2.04 6.76 5.04
C ILE A 40 3.42 7.30 4.65
N MET A 41 4.49 6.59 5.02
CA MET A 41 5.87 6.95 4.70
C MET A 41 6.11 6.93 3.19
N GLY A 42 5.52 5.97 2.48
CA GLY A 42 5.58 5.91 1.03
C GLY A 42 4.99 7.15 0.35
N CYS A 43 3.82 7.62 0.80
CA CYS A 43 3.20 8.84 0.27
C CYS A 43 4.04 10.09 0.61
N ILE A 44 4.59 10.17 1.82
CA ILE A 44 5.45 11.29 2.21
C ILE A 44 6.71 11.32 1.34
N PHE A 45 7.52 10.25 1.36
CA PHE A 45 8.83 10.24 0.67
C PHE A 45 8.78 10.23 -0.85
N PHE A 46 7.75 9.63 -1.45
CA PHE A 46 7.74 9.42 -2.90
C PHE A 46 6.70 10.26 -3.62
N LYS A 47 6.10 11.25 -2.92
CA LYS A 47 5.14 12.17 -3.53
C LYS A 47 5.08 13.57 -2.92
N HIS A 48 5.06 13.70 -1.59
CA HIS A 48 4.74 14.99 -0.96
C HIS A 48 5.93 15.74 -0.36
N LEU A 49 6.95 15.03 0.12
CA LEU A 49 8.11 15.62 0.77
C LEU A 49 9.05 16.20 -0.28
N ARG A 50 9.38 17.49 -0.19
CA ARG A 50 10.47 18.10 -0.97
C ARG A 50 11.79 17.90 -0.23
N TYR A 51 12.68 17.11 -0.80
CA TYR A 51 14.01 16.86 -0.24
C TYR A 51 15.04 16.61 -1.34
N ASP A 52 16.31 16.74 -0.98
CA ASP A 52 17.45 16.30 -1.78
C ASP A 52 18.33 15.40 -0.90
N PRO A 53 18.42 14.09 -1.19
CA PRO A 53 19.26 13.17 -0.40
C PRO A 53 20.75 13.51 -0.51
N LYS A 54 21.19 14.21 -1.57
CA LYS A 54 22.57 14.66 -1.74
C LYS A 54 22.86 15.97 -0.98
N ASN A 55 21.82 16.68 -0.57
CA ASN A 55 21.90 17.87 0.26
C ASN A 55 20.91 17.79 1.44
N PRO A 56 21.15 16.90 2.42
CA PRO A 56 20.26 16.71 3.57
C PRO A 56 20.15 17.95 4.48
N GLN A 57 21.01 18.96 4.29
CA GLN A 57 20.98 20.24 5.00
C GLN A 57 20.35 21.37 4.17
N TRP A 58 19.74 21.07 3.02
CA TRP A 58 19.03 22.06 2.22
C TRP A 58 18.00 22.81 3.07
N GLU A 59 18.15 24.11 3.22
CA GLU A 59 17.39 24.89 4.19
C GLU A 59 15.89 25.00 3.88
N ASP A 60 15.50 25.07 2.59
CA ASP A 60 14.10 25.24 2.16
C ASP A 60 13.36 23.92 1.95
N ARG A 61 14.01 22.79 2.26
CA ARG A 61 13.40 21.47 2.15
C ARG A 61 12.27 21.31 3.16
N ASP A 62 11.38 20.37 2.89
CA ASP A 62 10.39 19.94 3.86
C ASP A 62 11.03 19.06 4.93
N LYS A 63 10.45 19.08 6.13
CA LYS A 63 10.95 18.32 7.29
C LYS A 63 10.01 17.18 7.63
N LEU A 64 10.57 16.01 7.95
CA LEU A 64 9.82 14.85 8.43
C LEU A 64 10.31 14.44 9.82
N VAL A 65 9.42 14.56 10.80
CA VAL A 65 9.68 14.16 12.18
C VAL A 65 8.95 12.86 12.48
N LEU A 66 9.71 11.81 12.80
CA LEU A 66 9.16 10.58 13.34
C LEU A 66 9.07 10.68 14.87
N SER A 67 7.91 11.12 15.37
CA SER A 67 7.65 11.30 16.81
C SER A 67 7.60 9.96 17.55
N LYS A 68 6.95 8.95 16.93
CA LYS A 68 6.99 7.54 17.35
C LYS A 68 8.34 6.88 17.02
N GLY A 69 9.41 7.39 17.60
CA GLY A 69 10.79 7.09 17.24
C GLY A 69 11.16 5.60 17.32
N HIS A 70 10.46 4.78 18.10
CA HIS A 70 10.72 3.34 18.15
C HIS A 70 10.58 2.66 16.76
N ALA A 71 9.73 3.22 15.87
CA ALA A 71 9.56 2.79 14.49
C ALA A 71 10.67 3.30 13.53
N SER A 72 11.85 3.63 14.06
CA SER A 72 13.01 4.06 13.25
C SER A 72 13.40 3.09 12.13
N PRO A 73 13.23 1.75 12.21
CA PRO A 73 13.51 0.88 11.08
C PRO A 73 12.67 1.25 9.85
N GLY A 74 11.40 1.63 10.04
CA GLY A 74 10.55 2.10 8.94
C GLY A 74 11.02 3.42 8.33
N LEU A 75 11.50 4.36 9.15
CA LEU A 75 12.08 5.62 8.67
C LEU A 75 13.34 5.37 7.85
N PHE A 76 14.31 4.62 8.39
CA PHE A 76 15.58 4.37 7.72
C PHE A 76 15.40 3.58 6.43
N SER A 77 14.49 2.61 6.39
CA SER A 77 14.17 1.88 5.16
C SER A 77 13.67 2.80 4.05
N ASN A 78 12.80 3.77 4.37
CA ASN A 78 12.33 4.74 3.38
C ASN A 78 13.41 5.75 3.00
N MET A 79 14.26 6.20 3.93
CA MET A 79 15.40 7.07 3.63
C MET A 79 16.42 6.39 2.69
N ALA A 80 16.72 5.11 2.90
CA ALA A 80 17.58 4.33 2.01
C ALA A 80 17.00 4.24 0.59
N LEU A 81 15.69 3.93 0.48
CA LEU A 81 14.99 3.89 -0.80
C LEU A 81 14.88 5.27 -1.48
N ALA A 82 14.87 6.34 -0.69
CA ALA A 82 14.93 7.73 -1.14
C ALA A 82 16.36 8.19 -1.52
N GLY A 83 17.38 7.37 -1.27
CA GLY A 83 18.75 7.60 -1.69
C GLY A 83 19.63 8.38 -0.69
N TYR A 84 19.20 8.55 0.57
CA TYR A 84 20.01 9.22 1.59
C TYR A 84 21.29 8.46 1.94
N PHE A 85 21.26 7.13 1.81
CA PHE A 85 22.38 6.23 2.05
C PHE A 85 22.13 4.89 1.35
N ASP A 86 23.18 4.06 1.24
CA ASP A 86 23.07 2.75 0.60
C ASP A 86 22.19 1.79 1.41
N ILE A 87 21.40 0.97 0.73
CA ILE A 87 20.49 0.00 1.35
C ILE A 87 21.24 -0.97 2.29
N SER A 88 22.49 -1.32 1.98
CA SER A 88 23.32 -2.20 2.81
C SER A 88 23.61 -1.64 4.21
N GLU A 89 23.57 -0.31 4.41
CA GLU A 89 23.80 0.27 5.72
C GLU A 89 22.74 -0.15 6.75
N LEU A 90 21.54 -0.55 6.30
CA LEU A 90 20.48 -1.07 7.18
C LEU A 90 20.90 -2.30 7.99
N ASP A 91 21.89 -3.07 7.51
CA ASP A 91 22.44 -4.20 8.25
C ASP A 91 23.16 -3.77 9.54
N THR A 92 23.54 -2.50 9.63
CA THR A 92 24.23 -1.92 10.80
C THR A 92 23.27 -1.37 11.86
N LEU A 93 21.95 -1.46 11.66
CA LEU A 93 20.94 -0.97 12.60
C LEU A 93 21.24 -1.43 14.03
N ARG A 94 21.22 -0.49 14.99
CA ARG A 94 21.47 -0.72 16.43
C ARG A 94 22.88 -1.23 16.78
N GLN A 95 23.81 -1.32 15.82
CA GLN A 95 25.18 -1.71 16.10
C GLN A 95 26.02 -0.54 16.61
N LEU A 96 27.05 -0.85 17.41
CA LEU A 96 27.99 0.15 17.92
C LEU A 96 28.69 0.86 16.76
N GLY A 97 28.69 2.19 16.77
CA GLY A 97 29.31 3.01 15.72
C GLY A 97 28.44 3.26 14.49
N SER A 98 27.29 2.58 14.35
CA SER A 98 26.35 2.88 13.26
C SER A 98 25.70 4.25 13.43
N ARG A 99 25.37 4.93 12.33
CA ARG A 99 24.47 6.09 12.37
C ARG A 99 22.99 5.70 12.49
N LEU A 100 22.64 4.46 12.18
CA LEU A 100 21.27 3.94 12.24
C LEU A 100 20.98 3.42 13.65
N GLN A 101 20.66 4.35 14.54
CA GLN A 101 20.44 4.09 15.96
C GLN A 101 19.06 3.46 16.23
N GLY A 102 18.86 2.92 17.44
CA GLY A 102 17.60 2.25 17.81
C GLY A 102 16.37 3.16 17.82
N HIS A 103 16.59 4.47 17.87
CA HIS A 103 15.66 5.58 17.68
C HIS A 103 16.32 6.60 16.72
N PRO A 104 15.57 7.50 16.05
CA PRO A 104 16.16 8.50 15.18
C PRO A 104 17.17 9.37 15.96
N ASP A 105 18.33 9.62 15.37
CA ASP A 105 19.45 10.38 15.94
C ASP A 105 20.05 11.25 14.82
N LEU A 106 20.45 12.49 15.15
CA LEU A 106 21.06 13.45 14.22
C LEU A 106 22.37 12.94 13.58
N LYS A 107 22.97 11.87 14.11
CA LYS A 107 24.08 11.15 13.45
C LYS A 107 23.74 10.67 12.05
N CYS A 108 22.45 10.46 11.73
CA CYS A 108 21.98 10.10 10.40
C CYS A 108 21.54 11.37 9.65
N PRO A 109 22.28 11.83 8.62
CA PRO A 109 21.88 13.01 7.84
C PRO A 109 20.48 12.83 7.22
N GLY A 110 19.63 13.84 7.37
CA GLY A 110 18.23 13.80 6.96
C GLY A 110 17.25 13.45 8.10
N VAL A 111 17.74 12.95 9.23
CA VAL A 111 16.95 12.88 10.47
C VAL A 111 16.90 14.25 11.14
N GLU A 112 15.68 14.73 11.41
CA GLU A 112 15.47 16.08 11.98
C GLU A 112 15.65 16.16 13.50
N PHE A 113 15.39 15.05 14.19
CA PHE A 113 15.07 15.03 15.60
C PHE A 113 15.61 13.77 16.26
N CYS A 114 16.21 13.92 17.44
CA CYS A 114 16.55 12.81 18.32
C CYS A 114 15.28 12.25 18.97
N GLY A 115 14.73 11.19 18.40
CA GLY A 115 13.49 10.57 18.87
C GLY A 115 13.69 9.52 19.96
N GLY A 116 12.57 8.96 20.43
CA GLY A 116 12.53 7.82 21.36
C GLY A 116 11.68 8.09 22.58
N SER A 117 11.89 9.22 23.24
CA SER A 117 10.97 9.69 24.29
C SER A 117 9.69 10.19 23.63
N LEU A 118 8.58 9.49 23.91
CA LEU A 118 7.28 9.79 23.33
C LEU A 118 6.78 11.18 23.73
N GLY A 119 5.96 11.79 22.88
CA GLY A 119 5.24 13.05 23.16
C GLY A 119 6.02 14.33 22.77
N ILE A 120 7.33 14.22 22.55
CA ILE A 120 8.19 15.38 22.29
C ILE A 120 8.18 15.81 20.82
N GLY A 121 8.10 14.86 19.88
CA GLY A 121 8.31 15.15 18.46
C GLY A 121 7.28 16.11 17.85
N LEU A 122 6.03 16.12 18.33
CA LEU A 122 5.05 17.14 17.92
C LEU A 122 5.46 18.55 18.34
N SER A 123 5.95 18.70 19.57
CA SER A 123 6.45 19.99 20.08
C SER A 123 7.62 20.50 19.24
N PHE A 124 8.58 19.63 18.93
CA PHE A 124 9.70 19.95 18.05
C PHE A 124 9.24 20.35 16.63
N SER A 125 8.24 19.65 16.10
CA SER A 125 7.68 19.91 14.77
C SER A 125 7.01 21.28 14.70
N ILE A 126 6.28 21.67 15.74
CA ILE A 126 5.65 23.00 15.86
C ILE A 126 6.73 24.09 15.89
N GLY A 127 7.78 23.92 16.70
CA GLY A 127 8.89 24.86 16.73
C GLY A 127 9.56 25.02 15.36
N SER A 128 9.81 23.90 14.67
CA SER A 128 10.36 23.89 13.31
C SER A 128 9.45 24.61 12.29
N ALA A 129 8.14 24.39 12.38
CA ALA A 129 7.16 25.01 11.50
C ALA A 129 7.03 26.53 11.75
N LEU A 130 7.08 26.96 13.01
CA LEU A 130 7.11 28.37 13.39
C LEU A 130 8.38 29.07 12.92
N ALA A 131 9.55 28.45 13.12
CA ALA A 131 10.82 28.99 12.64
C ALA A 131 10.79 29.22 11.12
N ALA A 132 10.34 28.22 10.35
CA ALA A 132 10.19 28.37 8.90
C ALA A 132 9.28 29.55 8.51
N ARG A 133 8.18 29.78 9.23
CA ARG A 133 7.28 30.92 8.99
C ARG A 133 7.94 32.26 9.33
N ILE A 134 8.68 32.33 10.44
CA ILE A 134 9.41 33.54 10.85
C ILE A 134 10.46 33.92 9.78
N ASP A 135 11.14 32.91 9.23
CA ASP A 135 12.16 33.09 8.20
C ASP A 135 11.58 33.30 6.79
N GLY A 136 10.24 33.29 6.63
CA GLY A 136 9.58 33.43 5.33
C GLY A 136 9.84 32.26 4.37
N ARG A 137 10.25 31.09 4.88
CA ARG A 137 10.58 29.91 4.08
C ARG A 137 9.34 29.12 3.68
N PRO A 138 9.35 28.47 2.50
CA PRO A 138 8.21 27.67 2.05
C PRO A 138 8.12 26.30 2.73
N THR A 139 8.99 26.00 3.71
CA THR A 139 9.12 24.69 4.36
C THR A 139 7.82 24.22 5.01
N ARG A 140 7.45 22.98 4.71
CA ARG A 140 6.39 22.24 5.39
C ARG A 140 7.00 21.24 6.37
N VAL A 141 6.30 20.99 7.48
CA VAL A 141 6.66 19.97 8.45
C VAL A 141 5.61 18.86 8.45
N PHE A 142 6.07 17.62 8.33
CA PHE A 142 5.28 16.41 8.51
C PHE A 142 5.69 15.74 9.83
N THR A 143 4.71 15.29 10.61
CA THR A 143 4.97 14.61 11.89
C THR A 143 4.18 13.31 11.94
N VAL A 144 4.86 12.17 12.05
CA VAL A 144 4.21 10.86 12.23
C VAL A 144 4.28 10.48 13.70
N MET A 145 3.11 10.27 14.30
CA MET A 145 2.92 10.01 15.73
C MET A 145 2.30 8.64 15.98
N GLY A 146 2.54 8.06 17.15
CA GLY A 146 1.85 6.86 17.61
C GLY A 146 0.58 7.21 18.37
N ASP A 147 -0.32 6.24 18.56
CA ASP A 147 -1.50 6.40 19.41
C ASP A 147 -1.18 6.30 20.90
N GLY A 148 -0.42 5.30 21.34
CA GLY A 148 0.08 5.27 22.74
C GLY A 148 0.96 6.49 23.09
N GLU A 149 1.54 7.15 22.10
CA GLU A 149 2.24 8.43 22.29
C GLU A 149 1.30 9.58 22.69
N THR A 150 0.04 9.54 22.25
CA THR A 150 -0.94 10.61 22.55
C THR A 150 -1.47 10.58 23.98
N ASP A 151 -1.10 9.56 24.76
CA ASP A 151 -1.34 9.53 26.20
C ASP A 151 -0.46 10.53 26.96
N GLU A 152 0.67 10.95 26.37
CA GLU A 152 1.58 11.92 26.96
C GLU A 152 0.96 13.33 26.99
N GLY A 153 0.94 13.94 28.18
CA GLY A 153 0.40 15.30 28.36
C GLY A 153 1.05 16.34 27.44
N GLN A 154 2.34 16.16 27.14
CA GLN A 154 3.10 17.03 26.24
C GLN A 154 2.48 17.16 24.84
N VAL A 155 1.82 16.11 24.34
CA VAL A 155 1.13 16.15 23.03
C VAL A 155 0.00 17.18 23.04
N TRP A 156 -0.72 17.28 24.15
CA TRP A 156 -1.86 18.18 24.28
C TRP A 156 -1.44 19.63 24.51
N GLU A 157 -0.34 19.86 25.23
CA GLU A 157 0.30 21.18 25.30
C GLU A 157 0.75 21.68 23.92
N ALA A 158 1.38 20.79 23.15
CA ALA A 158 1.74 21.05 21.76
C ALA A 158 0.50 21.32 20.89
N ALA A 159 -0.57 20.52 21.03
CA ALA A 159 -1.81 20.72 20.28
C ALA A 159 -2.43 22.10 20.52
N MET A 160 -2.49 22.56 21.78
CA MET A 160 -2.96 23.93 22.11
C MET A 160 -2.07 25.00 21.47
N THR A 161 -0.76 24.81 21.53
CA THR A 161 0.23 25.74 20.98
C THR A 161 0.09 25.88 19.47
N ALA A 162 -0.05 24.76 18.73
CA ALA A 162 -0.21 24.79 17.28
C ALA A 162 -1.46 25.55 16.84
N SER A 163 -2.57 25.39 17.57
CA SER A 163 -3.82 26.11 17.29
C SER A 163 -3.68 27.61 17.59
N LYS A 164 -3.12 27.95 18.77
CA LYS A 164 -2.86 29.35 19.17
C LYS A 164 -2.07 30.13 18.11
N TYR A 165 -1.04 29.51 17.54
CA TYR A 165 -0.18 30.14 16.54
C TYR A 165 -0.58 29.82 15.08
N LYS A 166 -1.70 29.14 14.86
CA LYS A 166 -2.25 28.84 13.52
C LYS A 166 -1.22 28.16 12.62
N VAL A 167 -0.58 27.10 13.11
CA VAL A 167 0.56 26.44 12.45
C VAL A 167 0.08 25.58 11.27
N ASP A 168 -0.33 26.23 10.19
CA ASP A 168 -0.93 25.62 9.00
C ASP A 168 0.08 25.11 7.95
N ASN A 169 1.38 25.28 8.21
CA ASN A 169 2.48 24.60 7.52
C ASN A 169 2.92 23.30 8.21
N LEU A 170 2.15 22.80 9.17
CA LEU A 170 2.30 21.50 9.82
C LEU A 170 1.20 20.54 9.38
N THR A 171 1.57 19.32 9.01
CA THR A 171 0.67 18.18 8.82
C THR A 171 1.07 17.06 9.77
N ALA A 172 0.31 16.87 10.85
CA ALA A 172 0.48 15.73 11.75
C ALA A 172 -0.28 14.51 11.21
N ILE A 173 0.24 13.31 11.47
CA ILE A 173 -0.36 12.04 11.07
C ILE A 173 -0.30 11.12 12.28
N LEU A 174 -1.47 10.74 12.79
CA LEU A 174 -1.61 9.76 13.86
C LEU A 174 -1.71 8.36 13.24
N ASP A 175 -0.69 7.53 13.48
CA ASP A 175 -0.73 6.10 13.18
C ASP A 175 -1.58 5.37 14.21
N ARG A 176 -2.90 5.34 13.96
CA ARG A 176 -3.93 4.81 14.85
C ARG A 176 -4.10 3.31 14.62
N ASN A 177 -3.23 2.53 15.24
CA ASN A 177 -3.15 1.06 15.10
C ASN A 177 -3.71 0.28 16.30
N PHE A 178 -4.18 0.98 17.33
CA PHE A 178 -4.83 0.47 18.53
C PHE A 178 -3.94 -0.32 19.48
N ILE A 179 -2.63 -0.36 19.28
CA ILE A 179 -1.72 -1.19 20.07
C ILE A 179 -0.53 -0.37 20.57
N GLN A 180 -0.24 -0.47 21.86
CA GLN A 180 0.96 0.06 22.49
C GLN A 180 1.88 -1.07 23.03
N GLN A 181 2.76 -0.77 23.98
CA GLN A 181 3.76 -1.73 24.48
C GLN A 181 3.11 -2.92 25.20
N ASP A 182 2.21 -2.63 26.14
CA ASP A 182 1.65 -3.66 27.02
C ASP A 182 0.44 -4.38 26.41
N SER A 183 -0.42 -3.65 25.69
CA SER A 183 -1.61 -4.20 25.06
C SER A 183 -2.27 -3.20 24.10
N TYR A 184 -3.55 -3.43 23.79
CA TYR A 184 -4.42 -2.50 23.10
C TYR A 184 -4.58 -1.19 23.87
N THR A 185 -4.60 -0.05 23.17
CA THR A 185 -4.81 1.27 23.77
C THR A 185 -6.09 1.31 24.59
N GLU A 186 -7.18 0.72 24.08
CA GLU A 186 -8.51 0.71 24.70
C GLU A 186 -8.58 -0.09 26.01
N LYS A 187 -7.55 -0.88 26.32
CA LYS A 187 -7.43 -1.61 27.61
C LYS A 187 -6.54 -0.91 28.62
N ILE A 188 -5.57 -0.15 28.12
CA ILE A 188 -4.51 0.46 28.95
C ILE A 188 -4.84 1.92 29.23
N MET A 189 -5.07 2.70 28.18
CA MET A 189 -5.46 4.12 28.22
C MET A 189 -6.31 4.45 26.99
N PRO A 190 -7.65 4.43 27.10
CA PRO A 190 -8.52 4.52 25.94
C PRO A 190 -8.49 5.87 25.22
N LEU A 191 -8.32 5.81 23.89
CA LEU A 191 -8.46 6.97 23.00
C LEU A 191 -9.81 7.00 22.29
N ASP A 192 -10.37 5.82 22.06
CA ASP A 192 -11.70 5.57 21.51
C ASP A 192 -12.57 4.85 22.57
N GLU A 193 -13.80 4.43 22.23
CA GLU A 193 -14.65 3.65 23.15
C GLU A 193 -14.01 2.30 23.54
N GLU A 194 -14.39 1.77 24.71
CA GLU A 194 -13.81 0.56 25.31
C GLU A 194 -13.85 -0.65 24.37
N LEU A 195 -12.78 -1.43 24.30
CA LEU A 195 -12.70 -2.69 23.56
C LEU A 195 -13.21 -3.86 24.42
N VAL A 196 -14.27 -4.54 23.97
CA VAL A 196 -14.85 -5.69 24.67
C VAL A 196 -14.14 -6.97 24.19
N GLY A 197 -13.04 -7.34 24.84
CA GLY A 197 -12.25 -8.53 24.47
C GLY A 197 -10.95 -8.18 23.75
N ASP A 198 -10.42 -9.09 22.92
CA ASP A 198 -9.14 -8.95 22.20
C ASP A 198 -9.31 -8.91 20.67
N ASP A 199 -10.54 -8.75 20.16
CA ASP A 199 -10.81 -8.67 18.73
C ASP A 199 -10.85 -7.21 18.26
N LEU A 200 -9.75 -6.71 17.71
CA LEU A 200 -9.70 -5.34 17.19
C LEU A 200 -10.71 -5.11 16.06
N SER A 201 -11.17 -6.16 15.36
CA SER A 201 -12.14 -6.03 14.27
C SER A 201 -13.45 -5.38 14.72
N GLU A 202 -13.76 -5.41 16.02
CA GLU A 202 -14.89 -4.69 16.58
C GLU A 202 -14.80 -3.16 16.41
N MET A 203 -13.60 -2.58 16.52
CA MET A 203 -13.37 -1.15 16.30
C MET A 203 -13.59 -0.77 14.84
N TRP A 204 -13.44 -1.71 13.91
CA TRP A 204 -13.59 -1.47 12.48
C TRP A 204 -15.02 -1.66 11.98
N ARG A 205 -15.89 -2.27 12.79
CA ARG A 205 -17.30 -2.52 12.45
C ARG A 205 -18.20 -1.32 12.72
N ASP A 206 -17.84 -0.49 13.70
CA ASP A 206 -18.63 0.67 14.10
C ASP A 206 -17.75 1.91 14.27
N ALA A 207 -17.80 2.79 13.26
CA ALA A 207 -17.06 4.06 13.26
C ALA A 207 -17.56 5.06 14.31
N SER A 208 -18.78 4.89 14.86
CA SER A 208 -19.30 5.79 15.90
C SER A 208 -18.51 5.71 17.21
N ARG A 209 -17.80 4.60 17.42
CA ARG A 209 -16.90 4.35 18.57
C ARG A 209 -15.61 5.16 18.52
N TRP A 210 -15.31 5.77 17.38
CA TRP A 210 -14.08 6.52 17.18
C TRP A 210 -14.20 7.95 17.73
N LYS A 211 -13.50 8.23 18.84
CA LYS A 211 -13.53 9.50 19.57
C LYS A 211 -12.21 10.27 19.54
N VAL A 212 -11.09 9.64 19.15
CA VAL A 212 -9.78 10.32 19.16
C VAL A 212 -9.78 11.59 18.31
N GLY A 213 -10.50 11.59 17.18
CA GLY A 213 -10.66 12.77 16.33
C GLY A 213 -11.37 13.93 17.02
N ASP A 214 -12.30 13.68 17.94
CA ASP A 214 -13.03 14.72 18.67
C ASP A 214 -12.13 15.44 19.68
N LYS A 215 -11.19 14.71 20.30
CA LYS A 215 -10.14 15.33 21.13
C LYS A 215 -9.30 16.30 20.30
N TRP A 216 -8.86 15.92 19.10
CA TRP A 216 -8.11 16.83 18.24
C TRP A 216 -8.93 18.04 17.77
N ARG A 217 -10.21 17.83 17.43
CA ARG A 217 -11.13 18.93 17.05
C ARG A 217 -11.30 19.93 18.20
N SER A 218 -11.43 19.46 19.45
CA SER A 218 -11.60 20.35 20.61
C SER A 218 -10.36 21.21 20.91
N PHE A 219 -9.17 20.77 20.49
CA PHE A 219 -7.93 21.55 20.53
C PHE A 219 -7.74 22.47 19.32
N GLY A 220 -8.76 22.62 18.45
CA GLY A 220 -8.77 23.57 17.35
C GLY A 220 -7.96 23.14 16.13
N TRP A 221 -7.91 21.83 15.85
CA TRP A 221 -7.25 21.25 14.68
C TRP A 221 -8.26 20.91 13.58
N ASN A 222 -7.83 21.01 12.32
CA ASN A 222 -8.49 20.34 11.22
C ASN A 222 -8.19 18.82 11.30
N VAL A 223 -9.23 17.99 11.29
CA VAL A 223 -9.10 16.53 11.49
C VAL A 223 -9.62 15.78 10.27
N ILE A 224 -8.78 14.93 9.70
CA ILE A 224 -9.09 14.11 8.52
C ILE A 224 -8.92 12.64 8.88
N ASP A 225 -10.01 11.88 8.98
CA ASP A 225 -9.99 10.43 9.23
C ASP A 225 -9.89 9.65 7.93
N ILE A 226 -8.98 8.66 7.86
CA ILE A 226 -8.76 7.81 6.69
C ILE A 226 -8.43 6.35 7.07
N ASP A 227 -8.54 5.45 6.11
CA ASP A 227 -7.83 4.17 6.14
C ASP A 227 -6.35 4.40 5.77
N GLY A 228 -5.46 4.18 6.74
CA GLY A 228 -4.03 4.40 6.63
C GLY A 228 -3.27 3.37 5.77
N HIS A 229 -3.96 2.38 5.20
CA HIS A 229 -3.41 1.45 4.21
C HIS A 229 -3.85 1.76 2.77
N ARG A 230 -4.58 2.86 2.57
CA ARG A 230 -5.10 3.29 1.28
C ARG A 230 -4.32 4.50 0.78
N ILE A 231 -3.40 4.26 -0.16
CA ILE A 231 -2.50 5.26 -0.75
C ILE A 231 -3.28 6.47 -1.26
N GLU A 232 -4.42 6.23 -1.91
CA GLU A 232 -5.27 7.28 -2.45
C GLU A 232 -5.94 8.15 -1.38
N GLN A 233 -6.26 7.56 -0.21
CA GLN A 233 -6.84 8.32 0.89
C GLN A 233 -5.77 9.14 1.60
N ILE A 234 -4.57 8.59 1.77
CA ILE A 234 -3.42 9.30 2.33
C ILE A 234 -3.03 10.50 1.46
N ASP A 235 -2.85 10.29 0.14
CA ASP A 235 -2.52 11.36 -0.81
C ASP A 235 -3.57 12.49 -0.78
N ASN A 236 -4.86 12.13 -0.84
CA ASN A 236 -5.95 13.10 -0.78
C ASN A 236 -6.00 13.85 0.56
N ALA A 237 -5.78 13.14 1.68
CA ALA A 237 -5.76 13.76 3.01
C ALA A 237 -4.58 14.73 3.17
N ILE A 238 -3.38 14.36 2.68
CA ILE A 238 -2.22 15.25 2.69
C ILE A 238 -2.49 16.50 1.82
N LYS A 239 -3.05 16.33 0.62
CA LYS A 239 -3.43 17.47 -0.25
C LYS A 239 -4.42 18.41 0.44
N LYS A 240 -5.47 17.88 1.08
CA LYS A 240 -6.44 18.67 1.85
C LYS A 240 -5.79 19.39 3.04
N ALA A 241 -4.91 18.71 3.77
CA ALA A 241 -4.14 19.33 4.87
C ALA A 241 -3.23 20.45 4.36
N MET A 242 -2.60 20.30 3.18
CA MET A 242 -1.76 21.32 2.55
C MET A 242 -2.53 22.57 2.10
N GLN A 243 -3.78 22.38 1.67
CA GLN A 243 -4.70 23.44 1.24
C GLN A 243 -5.37 24.15 2.42
N THR A 244 -5.47 23.51 3.58
CA THR A 244 -6.06 24.09 4.79
C THR A 244 -5.15 25.20 5.33
N LYS A 245 -5.72 26.39 5.58
CA LYS A 245 -5.01 27.58 6.08
C LYS A 245 -5.58 28.07 7.40
N GLY A 246 -4.74 28.70 8.20
CA GLY A 246 -5.12 29.34 9.47
C GLY A 246 -5.34 28.38 10.65
N VAL A 247 -5.23 27.06 10.45
CA VAL A 247 -5.30 26.03 11.50
C VAL A 247 -4.33 24.89 11.18
N PRO A 248 -3.75 24.22 12.21
CA PRO A 248 -2.97 23.01 12.00
C PRO A 248 -3.87 21.84 11.58
N SER A 249 -3.32 20.86 10.84
CA SER A 249 -4.06 19.68 10.38
C SER A 249 -3.48 18.39 10.95
N ILE A 250 -4.35 17.50 11.41
CA ILE A 250 -4.01 16.12 11.76
C ILE A 250 -4.81 15.13 10.90
N ILE A 251 -4.10 14.14 10.37
CA ILE A 251 -4.68 13.00 9.68
C ILE A 251 -4.71 11.83 10.66
N VAL A 252 -5.91 11.37 11.03
CA VAL A 252 -6.08 10.15 11.83
C VAL A 252 -6.08 8.97 10.86
N ALA A 253 -4.91 8.36 10.69
CA ALA A 253 -4.71 7.25 9.78
C ALA A 253 -4.93 5.94 10.53
N ARG A 254 -6.07 5.29 10.29
CA ARG A 254 -6.41 4.03 10.94
C ARG A 254 -5.65 2.90 10.28
N THR A 255 -4.88 2.17 11.04
CA THR A 255 -3.91 1.19 10.53
C THR A 255 -3.98 -0.11 11.35
N ILE A 256 -3.30 -1.14 10.87
CA ILE A 256 -3.11 -2.42 11.53
C ILE A 256 -1.62 -2.53 11.84
N LYS A 257 -1.27 -2.69 13.11
CA LYS A 257 0.12 -2.93 13.51
C LYS A 257 0.60 -4.25 12.89
N GLY A 258 1.77 -4.25 12.26
CA GLY A 258 2.28 -5.43 11.56
C GLY A 258 1.63 -5.71 10.19
N LYS A 259 0.91 -4.75 9.60
CA LYS A 259 0.21 -4.90 8.31
C LYS A 259 1.06 -5.60 7.25
N GLY A 260 0.53 -6.68 6.69
CA GLY A 260 1.09 -7.45 5.58
C GLY A 260 1.67 -8.81 5.98
N VAL A 261 1.87 -9.08 7.27
CA VAL A 261 2.38 -10.37 7.77
C VAL A 261 1.43 -10.93 8.82
N GLU A 262 0.79 -12.05 8.54
CA GLU A 262 -0.41 -12.49 9.25
C GLU A 262 -0.21 -12.72 10.76
N HIS A 263 0.95 -13.25 11.17
CA HIS A 263 1.27 -13.44 12.59
C HIS A 263 1.68 -12.14 13.31
N MET A 264 2.06 -11.09 12.56
CA MET A 264 2.39 -9.76 13.10
C MET A 264 1.18 -8.83 13.13
N GLU A 265 0.20 -9.03 12.24
CA GLU A 265 -1.02 -8.23 12.17
C GLU A 265 -1.82 -8.34 13.47
N ASP A 266 -2.20 -7.18 14.02
CA ASP A 266 -3.09 -7.09 15.19
C ASP A 266 -2.57 -7.90 16.39
N ASN A 267 -1.26 -7.76 16.65
CA ASN A 267 -0.58 -8.55 17.65
C ASN A 267 0.39 -7.70 18.49
N PRO A 268 0.06 -7.40 19.77
CA PRO A 268 0.93 -6.64 20.66
C PRO A 268 2.34 -7.21 20.83
N LYS A 269 2.53 -8.53 20.72
CA LYS A 269 3.86 -9.16 20.85
C LYS A 269 4.86 -8.67 19.81
N TRP A 270 4.37 -8.27 18.62
CA TRP A 270 5.22 -7.77 17.54
C TRP A 270 5.47 -6.27 17.58
N HIS A 271 5.13 -5.60 18.69
CA HIS A 271 5.47 -4.19 18.85
C HIS A 271 6.99 -3.96 18.83
N GLY A 272 7.76 -4.74 19.60
CA GLY A 272 9.22 -4.62 19.75
C GLY A 272 9.99 -5.94 19.58
N GLN A 273 9.35 -6.97 19.04
CA GLN A 273 9.98 -8.28 18.80
C GLN A 273 10.59 -8.32 17.40
N ALA A 274 11.88 -8.69 17.32
CA ALA A 274 12.56 -8.94 16.05
C ALA A 274 12.24 -10.36 15.52
N PRO A 275 12.06 -10.52 14.20
CA PRO A 275 11.86 -11.84 13.60
C PRO A 275 13.15 -12.64 13.62
N LYS A 276 13.06 -13.94 13.93
CA LYS A 276 14.20 -14.86 13.84
C LYS A 276 14.60 -15.06 12.39
N LYS A 277 15.92 -15.23 12.15
CA LYS A 277 16.49 -15.40 10.81
C LYS A 277 15.85 -16.53 9.99
N GLU A 278 15.48 -17.63 10.65
CA GLU A 278 14.84 -18.79 10.01
C GLU A 278 13.48 -18.47 9.35
N PHE A 279 12.76 -17.43 9.81
CA PHE A 279 11.46 -17.05 9.27
C PHE A 279 11.55 -15.96 8.19
N VAL A 280 12.70 -15.29 8.05
CA VAL A 280 12.85 -14.16 7.11
C VAL A 280 12.45 -14.55 5.68
N PRO A 281 12.88 -15.69 5.10
CA PRO A 281 12.47 -16.06 3.74
C PRO A 281 10.96 -16.31 3.59
N ILE A 282 10.29 -16.79 4.63
CA ILE A 282 8.84 -17.02 4.64
C ILE A 282 8.11 -15.67 4.72
N ILE A 283 8.58 -14.77 5.59
CA ILE A 283 8.04 -13.42 5.72
C ILE A 283 8.21 -12.62 4.43
N ASP A 284 9.37 -12.69 3.79
CA ASP A 284 9.63 -12.03 2.51
C ASP A 284 8.68 -12.52 1.42
N MET A 285 8.44 -13.84 1.35
CA MET A 285 7.47 -14.43 0.43
C MET A 285 6.04 -13.97 0.73
N GLU A 286 5.67 -13.80 2.00
CA GLU A 286 4.36 -13.27 2.39
C GLU A 286 4.20 -11.79 2.00
N ILE A 287 5.24 -10.99 2.15
CA ILE A 287 5.28 -9.58 1.73
C ILE A 287 5.20 -9.45 0.21
N ASP A 288 5.86 -10.35 -0.54
CA ASP A 288 5.83 -10.35 -2.01
C ASP A 288 4.53 -10.92 -2.59
N SER A 289 3.68 -11.53 -1.75
CA SER A 289 2.43 -12.16 -2.16
C SER A 289 1.17 -11.40 -1.74
N GLN A 290 1.30 -10.11 -1.44
CA GLN A 290 0.15 -9.22 -1.27
C GLN A 290 -0.65 -9.09 -2.58
N SER A 291 -1.98 -9.06 -2.47
CA SER A 291 -2.89 -9.08 -3.60
C SER A 291 -3.85 -7.89 -3.64
N MET A 292 -4.44 -7.67 -4.81
CA MET A 292 -5.40 -6.60 -5.10
C MET A 292 -6.63 -7.17 -5.81
N ILE A 293 -7.81 -6.70 -5.44
CA ILE A 293 -9.07 -7.05 -6.11
C ILE A 293 -9.61 -5.84 -6.86
N ALA A 294 -9.84 -6.01 -8.15
CA ALA A 294 -10.22 -4.95 -9.07
C ALA A 294 -11.55 -5.30 -9.77
N PRO A 295 -12.70 -4.80 -9.27
CA PRO A 295 -13.95 -5.06 -9.96
C PRO A 295 -14.00 -4.30 -11.30
N SER A 296 -14.42 -4.99 -12.37
CA SER A 296 -14.63 -4.38 -13.69
C SER A 296 -16.07 -3.91 -13.82
N ILE A 297 -16.26 -2.59 -13.97
CA ILE A 297 -17.59 -1.97 -13.98
C ILE A 297 -18.39 -2.24 -15.25
N ILE A 298 -17.73 -2.67 -16.34
CA ILE A 298 -18.43 -3.00 -17.60
C ILE A 298 -19.29 -4.25 -17.49
N ALA A 299 -19.06 -5.07 -16.45
CA ALA A 299 -19.89 -6.22 -16.15
C ALA A 299 -21.15 -5.89 -15.33
N GLY A 300 -21.33 -4.62 -14.95
CA GLY A 300 -22.48 -4.11 -14.20
C GLY A 300 -23.55 -3.47 -15.08
N ASP A 301 -24.34 -2.56 -14.49
CA ASP A 301 -25.32 -1.79 -15.22
C ASP A 301 -24.65 -0.66 -16.02
N MET A 302 -24.44 -0.91 -17.31
CA MET A 302 -23.86 0.07 -18.25
C MET A 302 -24.72 1.34 -18.40
N THR A 303 -25.99 1.32 -18.01
CA THR A 303 -26.83 2.53 -18.00
C THR A 303 -26.60 3.40 -16.77
N ASN A 304 -25.92 2.88 -15.74
CA ASN A 304 -25.68 3.55 -14.47
C ASN A 304 -24.27 3.26 -13.89
N LEU A 305 -23.23 3.62 -14.66
CA LEU A 305 -21.83 3.46 -14.24
C LEU A 305 -21.48 4.22 -12.95
N GLU A 306 -22.18 5.33 -12.64
CA GLU A 306 -21.97 6.04 -11.37
C GLU A 306 -22.30 5.16 -10.16
N ASN A 307 -23.39 4.39 -10.26
CA ASN A 307 -23.75 3.43 -9.22
C ASN A 307 -22.74 2.29 -9.14
N GLU A 308 -22.19 1.83 -10.27
CA GLU A 308 -21.16 0.80 -10.27
C GLU A 308 -19.86 1.26 -9.58
N VAL A 309 -19.44 2.51 -9.82
CA VAL A 309 -18.32 3.11 -9.07
C VAL A 309 -18.62 3.15 -7.57
N LYS A 310 -19.83 3.58 -7.16
CA LYS A 310 -20.24 3.59 -5.74
C LYS A 310 -20.25 2.18 -5.13
N ARG A 311 -20.67 1.16 -5.89
CA ARG A 311 -20.64 -0.25 -5.46
C ARG A 311 -19.21 -0.73 -5.25
N CYS A 312 -18.26 -0.38 -6.12
CA CYS A 312 -16.83 -0.67 -5.91
C CYS A 312 -16.28 -0.01 -4.64
N VAL A 313 -16.63 1.26 -4.40
CA VAL A 313 -16.22 2.01 -3.20
C VAL A 313 -16.76 1.34 -1.93
N ASN A 314 -18.05 1.08 -1.87
CA ASN A 314 -18.69 0.40 -0.74
C ASN A 314 -18.19 -1.04 -0.57
N GLY A 315 -17.80 -1.68 -1.67
CA GLY A 315 -17.15 -2.99 -1.73
C GLY A 315 -15.73 -3.02 -1.17
N ARG A 316 -15.09 -1.86 -0.97
CA ARG A 316 -13.67 -1.73 -0.59
C ARG A 316 -12.72 -2.36 -1.62
N ALA A 317 -13.02 -2.16 -2.91
CA ALA A 317 -12.14 -2.49 -4.02
C ALA A 317 -10.74 -1.85 -3.86
N ASP A 318 -9.69 -2.50 -4.33
CA ASP A 318 -8.32 -1.97 -4.28
C ASP A 318 -8.10 -0.92 -5.38
N TYR A 319 -8.66 -1.16 -6.56
CA TYR A 319 -8.86 -0.18 -7.63
C TYR A 319 -10.06 -0.58 -8.50
N ILE A 320 -10.51 0.31 -9.38
CA ILE A 320 -11.64 0.09 -10.27
C ILE A 320 -11.11 -0.14 -11.68
N HIS A 321 -11.42 -1.30 -12.24
CA HIS A 321 -10.98 -1.69 -13.58
C HIS A 321 -11.96 -1.17 -14.64
N LEU A 322 -11.43 -0.51 -15.66
CA LEU A 322 -12.14 0.22 -16.69
C LEU A 322 -11.74 -0.32 -18.06
N ASP A 323 -12.51 -1.26 -18.57
CA ASP A 323 -12.33 -1.83 -19.90
C ASP A 323 -12.84 -0.88 -20.99
N VAL A 324 -11.91 -0.26 -21.71
CA VAL A 324 -12.19 0.66 -22.81
C VAL A 324 -11.99 -0.06 -24.14
N MET A 325 -13.07 -0.13 -24.92
CA MET A 325 -13.11 -0.84 -26.19
C MET A 325 -13.61 0.10 -27.29
N ASP A 326 -12.92 0.13 -28.43
CA ASP A 326 -13.19 1.09 -29.52
C ASP A 326 -14.06 0.56 -30.65
N GLY A 327 -14.35 -0.74 -30.68
CA GLY A 327 -15.04 -1.40 -31.79
C GLY A 327 -14.15 -1.69 -33.01
N GLN A 328 -12.84 -1.43 -32.95
CA GLN A 328 -11.88 -1.68 -34.02
C GLN A 328 -10.85 -2.76 -33.64
N PHE A 329 -10.18 -2.61 -32.49
CA PHE A 329 -9.26 -3.64 -32.00
C PHE A 329 -10.03 -4.86 -31.49
N VAL A 330 -11.12 -4.61 -30.78
CA VAL A 330 -12.12 -5.61 -30.38
C VAL A 330 -13.47 -5.22 -31.00
N PRO A 331 -14.37 -6.18 -31.30
CA PRO A 331 -15.62 -5.89 -31.99
C PRO A 331 -16.63 -5.08 -31.16
N ASN A 332 -16.49 -5.10 -29.83
CA ASN A 332 -17.37 -4.41 -28.90
C ASN A 332 -16.89 -2.97 -28.67
N LYS A 333 -17.83 -2.06 -28.38
CA LYS A 333 -17.53 -0.69 -27.96
C LYS A 333 -18.09 -0.45 -26.56
N THR A 334 -17.29 0.14 -25.67
CA THR A 334 -17.71 0.51 -24.31
C THR A 334 -17.75 2.04 -24.17
N PHE A 335 -17.19 2.59 -23.10
CA PHE A 335 -17.06 4.02 -22.85
C PHE A 335 -15.64 4.50 -23.17
N ASP A 336 -15.40 5.81 -23.13
CA ASP A 336 -14.11 6.42 -23.43
C ASP A 336 -13.62 7.36 -22.29
N HIS A 337 -12.52 8.08 -22.54
CA HIS A 337 -11.92 9.04 -21.62
C HIS A 337 -12.89 10.13 -21.12
N THR A 338 -13.92 10.49 -21.90
CA THR A 338 -14.93 11.48 -21.50
C THR A 338 -15.75 10.94 -20.34
N LYS A 339 -16.20 9.67 -20.44
CA LYS A 339 -16.93 9.02 -19.34
C LYS A 339 -16.04 8.82 -18.12
N ILE A 340 -14.78 8.46 -18.30
CA ILE A 340 -13.83 8.31 -17.18
C ILE A 340 -13.69 9.64 -16.42
N LYS A 341 -13.57 10.75 -17.15
CA LYS A 341 -13.50 12.10 -16.57
C LYS A 341 -14.77 12.47 -15.80
N GLU A 342 -15.94 12.05 -16.27
CA GLU A 342 -17.22 12.23 -15.56
C GLU A 342 -17.30 11.40 -14.28
N LEU A 343 -16.74 10.17 -14.27
CA LEU A 343 -16.76 9.27 -13.13
C LEU A 343 -15.71 9.62 -12.07
N ARG A 344 -14.58 10.24 -12.48
CA ARG A 344 -13.43 10.53 -11.62
C ARG A 344 -13.79 11.28 -10.32
N PRO A 345 -14.66 12.30 -10.29
CA PRO A 345 -15.01 13.01 -9.06
C PRO A 345 -15.76 12.16 -8.02
N LEU A 346 -16.32 11.01 -8.41
CA LEU A 346 -17.12 10.17 -7.51
C LEU A 346 -16.28 9.42 -6.47
N THR A 347 -14.97 9.28 -6.70
CA THR A 347 -14.10 8.48 -5.85
C THR A 347 -12.65 8.91 -5.95
N VAL A 348 -11.86 8.58 -4.94
CA VAL A 348 -10.38 8.64 -4.99
C VAL A 348 -9.76 7.27 -5.26
N ILE A 349 -10.54 6.18 -5.22
CA ILE A 349 -10.04 4.83 -5.55
C ILE A 349 -9.36 4.85 -6.91
N PRO A 350 -8.18 4.22 -7.07
CA PRO A 350 -7.45 4.30 -8.33
C PRO A 350 -8.29 3.78 -9.50
N PHE A 351 -8.19 4.47 -10.63
CA PHE A 351 -8.76 4.02 -11.89
C PHE A 351 -7.69 3.29 -12.70
N ASP A 352 -7.92 2.01 -12.94
CA ASP A 352 -7.12 1.15 -13.80
C ASP A 352 -7.79 1.07 -15.17
N THR A 353 -7.22 1.76 -16.15
CA THR A 353 -7.80 1.89 -17.49
C THR A 353 -7.12 0.94 -18.45
N HIS A 354 -7.85 -0.09 -18.85
CA HIS A 354 -7.42 -1.12 -19.77
C HIS A 354 -7.88 -0.76 -21.18
N LEU A 355 -6.93 -0.36 -22.03
CA LEU A 355 -7.19 0.13 -23.38
C LEU A 355 -7.12 -1.00 -24.41
N MET A 356 -8.29 -1.54 -24.77
CA MET A 356 -8.50 -2.43 -25.90
C MET A 356 -8.86 -1.60 -27.15
N ILE A 357 -7.93 -0.76 -27.59
CA ILE A 357 -8.14 0.19 -28.70
C ILE A 357 -7.00 0.12 -29.73
N ASN A 358 -7.29 0.51 -30.97
CA ASN A 358 -6.28 0.67 -32.01
C ASN A 358 -5.49 1.98 -31.85
N GLU A 359 -4.24 2.00 -32.30
CA GLU A 359 -3.32 3.16 -32.21
C GLU A 359 -3.29 3.88 -30.84
N PRO A 360 -3.12 3.16 -29.70
CA PRO A 360 -3.30 3.73 -28.36
C PRO A 360 -2.39 4.93 -28.07
N VAL A 361 -1.21 5.01 -28.69
CA VAL A 361 -0.27 6.14 -28.55
C VAL A 361 -0.90 7.50 -28.85
N ARG A 362 -1.92 7.55 -29.72
CA ARG A 362 -2.65 8.78 -30.06
C ARG A 362 -3.62 9.24 -28.97
N HIS A 363 -4.04 8.33 -28.09
CA HIS A 363 -5.16 8.53 -27.17
C HIS A 363 -4.76 8.48 -25.69
N VAL A 364 -3.60 7.90 -25.35
CA VAL A 364 -3.15 7.76 -23.94
C VAL A 364 -3.20 9.09 -23.17
N ARG A 365 -2.87 10.21 -23.81
CA ARG A 365 -2.93 11.53 -23.18
C ARG A 365 -4.34 11.91 -22.70
N ASP A 366 -5.38 11.56 -23.46
CA ASP A 366 -6.75 11.85 -23.10
C ASP A 366 -7.17 11.10 -21.82
N TYR A 367 -6.69 9.87 -21.65
CA TYR A 367 -6.92 9.06 -20.45
C TYR A 367 -6.12 9.55 -19.24
N ILE A 368 -4.89 10.02 -19.43
CA ILE A 368 -4.13 10.72 -18.39
C ILE A 368 -4.91 11.95 -17.90
N GLU A 369 -5.41 12.77 -18.83
CA GLU A 369 -6.16 13.99 -18.52
C GLU A 369 -7.56 13.71 -17.94
N ALA A 370 -8.12 12.53 -18.22
CA ALA A 370 -9.37 12.05 -17.61
C ALA A 370 -9.21 11.63 -16.14
N GLY A 371 -7.98 11.39 -15.68
CA GLY A 371 -7.68 11.02 -14.29
C GLY A 371 -7.53 9.52 -14.05
N SER A 372 -7.10 8.76 -15.07
CA SER A 372 -6.62 7.39 -14.90
C SER A 372 -5.33 7.37 -14.06
N ASP A 373 -5.23 6.41 -13.14
CA ASP A 373 -4.07 6.24 -12.26
C ASP A 373 -3.13 5.15 -12.75
N ILE A 374 -3.66 4.21 -13.52
CA ILE A 374 -2.96 3.14 -14.22
C ILE A 374 -3.55 3.09 -15.64
N ILE A 375 -2.69 2.97 -16.65
CA ILE A 375 -3.12 2.78 -18.04
C ILE A 375 -2.37 1.57 -18.60
N THR A 376 -3.13 0.60 -19.07
CA THR A 376 -2.60 -0.62 -19.70
C THR A 376 -2.98 -0.64 -21.17
N VAL A 377 -2.02 -0.88 -22.05
CA VAL A 377 -2.23 -1.03 -23.51
C VAL A 377 -1.86 -2.42 -23.98
N HIS A 378 -2.52 -2.88 -25.04
CA HIS A 378 -2.25 -4.19 -25.63
C HIS A 378 -0.96 -4.21 -26.46
N ALA A 379 -0.15 -5.26 -26.26
CA ALA A 379 1.08 -5.47 -27.02
C ALA A 379 0.80 -5.72 -28.52
N GLU A 380 -0.39 -6.23 -28.85
CA GLU A 380 -0.82 -6.57 -30.21
C GLU A 380 -1.05 -5.35 -31.12
N VAL A 381 -1.23 -4.16 -30.53
CA VAL A 381 -1.44 -2.89 -31.22
C VAL A 381 -0.28 -1.91 -31.00
N CYS A 382 0.83 -2.41 -30.46
CA CYS A 382 2.03 -1.63 -30.17
C CYS A 382 3.28 -2.25 -30.82
N ASP A 383 4.31 -1.44 -30.92
CA ASP A 383 5.69 -1.80 -31.22
C ASP A 383 6.63 -1.07 -30.24
N ALA A 384 7.94 -1.29 -30.36
CA ALA A 384 8.93 -0.65 -29.48
C ALA A 384 8.80 0.89 -29.44
N SER A 385 8.53 1.50 -30.61
CA SER A 385 8.49 2.95 -30.78
C SER A 385 7.23 3.57 -30.16
N SER A 386 6.07 3.00 -30.47
CA SER A 386 4.78 3.46 -29.94
C SER A 386 4.67 3.19 -28.44
N PHE A 387 5.11 2.02 -27.96
CA PHE A 387 5.10 1.74 -26.52
C PHE A 387 6.13 2.59 -25.76
N GLY A 388 7.31 2.85 -26.33
CA GLY A 388 8.30 3.75 -25.72
C GLY A 388 7.73 5.16 -25.48
N GLN A 389 7.01 5.71 -26.45
CA GLN A 389 6.31 7.00 -26.30
C GLN A 389 5.23 6.95 -25.20
N ILE A 390 4.43 5.88 -25.15
CA ILE A 390 3.42 5.67 -24.12
C ILE A 390 4.06 5.60 -22.73
N ASN A 391 5.10 4.78 -22.57
CA ASN A 391 5.86 4.64 -21.33
C ASN A 391 6.38 6.00 -20.83
N ASP A 392 6.97 6.81 -21.72
CA ASP A 392 7.49 8.13 -21.35
C ASP A 392 6.38 9.10 -20.93
N MET A 393 5.24 9.13 -21.65
CA MET A 393 4.09 9.96 -21.29
C MET A 393 3.51 9.59 -19.91
N LEU A 394 3.34 8.29 -19.65
CA LEU A 394 2.78 7.79 -18.40
C LEU A 394 3.72 8.07 -17.22
N ARG A 395 5.03 7.81 -17.38
CA ARG A 395 6.03 8.07 -16.33
C ARG A 395 6.17 9.55 -16.02
N ALA A 396 6.21 10.41 -17.04
CA ALA A 396 6.26 11.86 -16.86
C ALA A 396 5.00 12.39 -16.14
N SER A 397 3.88 11.68 -16.26
CA SER A 397 2.60 12.05 -15.65
C SER A 397 2.35 11.38 -14.30
N GLU A 398 3.26 10.52 -13.81
CA GLU A 398 3.11 9.70 -12.60
C GLU A 398 1.89 8.76 -12.64
N VAL A 399 1.58 8.22 -13.83
CA VAL A 399 0.56 7.19 -14.07
C VAL A 399 1.25 5.83 -14.23
N GLY A 400 0.65 4.78 -13.66
CA GLY A 400 1.18 3.43 -13.74
C GLY A 400 1.26 2.91 -15.18
N VAL A 401 2.40 2.31 -15.54
CA VAL A 401 2.65 1.78 -16.88
C VAL A 401 2.22 0.32 -16.97
N GLY A 402 1.20 0.04 -17.77
CA GLY A 402 0.70 -1.32 -18.01
C GLY A 402 0.92 -1.80 -19.44
N LEU A 403 1.22 -3.09 -19.58
CA LEU A 403 1.17 -3.83 -20.84
C LEU A 403 0.19 -5.01 -20.71
N ALA A 404 -0.63 -5.28 -21.72
CA ALA A 404 -1.53 -6.42 -21.79
C ALA A 404 -1.12 -7.37 -22.92
N ILE A 405 -1.34 -8.67 -22.73
CA ILE A 405 -1.16 -9.69 -23.77
C ILE A 405 -2.39 -10.61 -23.85
N ASN A 406 -2.86 -10.85 -25.07
CA ASN A 406 -3.96 -11.76 -25.40
C ASN A 406 -3.60 -13.20 -25.07
N PRO A 407 -4.58 -14.12 -24.90
CA PRO A 407 -4.30 -15.51 -24.54
C PRO A 407 -3.26 -16.17 -25.46
N ASP A 408 -3.40 -16.00 -26.78
CA ASP A 408 -2.54 -16.63 -27.80
C ASP A 408 -1.27 -15.83 -28.12
N THR A 409 -1.04 -14.69 -27.46
CA THR A 409 0.12 -13.82 -27.70
C THR A 409 1.19 -14.03 -26.64
N GLU A 410 2.36 -14.51 -27.06
CA GLU A 410 3.56 -14.53 -26.21
C GLU A 410 4.12 -13.12 -26.06
N LEU A 411 4.89 -12.89 -24.98
CA LEU A 411 5.48 -11.59 -24.71
C LEU A 411 6.43 -11.18 -25.85
N PRO A 412 6.19 -10.08 -26.58
CA PRO A 412 7.00 -9.73 -27.74
C PRO A 412 8.43 -9.37 -27.37
N GLU A 413 9.40 -9.67 -28.24
CA GLU A 413 10.83 -9.41 -27.98
C GLU A 413 11.10 -7.94 -27.68
N TRP A 414 10.42 -7.03 -28.38
CA TRP A 414 10.56 -5.59 -28.17
C TRP A 414 10.16 -5.15 -26.75
N SER A 415 9.26 -5.88 -26.08
CA SER A 415 8.77 -5.48 -24.76
C SER A 415 9.80 -5.69 -23.65
N LYS A 416 10.82 -6.54 -23.88
CA LYS A 416 11.82 -6.90 -22.86
C LYS A 416 12.59 -5.71 -22.31
N GLU A 417 12.88 -4.70 -23.14
CA GLU A 417 13.57 -3.50 -22.69
C GLU A 417 12.74 -2.66 -21.71
N PHE A 418 11.41 -2.81 -21.74
CA PHE A 418 10.48 -2.08 -20.88
C PHE A 418 10.07 -2.85 -19.62
N ILE A 419 10.33 -4.16 -19.54
CA ILE A 419 9.98 -4.97 -18.36
C ILE A 419 10.45 -4.34 -17.03
N PRO A 420 11.66 -3.76 -16.91
CA PRO A 420 12.09 -3.10 -15.67
C PRO A 420 11.26 -1.87 -15.29
N THR A 421 10.59 -1.21 -16.25
CA THR A 421 9.77 -0.02 -16.03
C THR A 421 8.28 -0.30 -15.97
N LEU A 422 7.83 -1.50 -16.36
CA LEU A 422 6.44 -1.91 -16.24
C LEU A 422 6.00 -1.99 -14.77
N ASP A 423 4.83 -1.42 -14.49
CA ASP A 423 4.17 -1.52 -13.20
C ASP A 423 3.14 -2.64 -13.18
N GLN A 424 2.51 -2.93 -14.32
CA GLN A 424 1.47 -3.94 -14.48
C GLN A 424 1.67 -4.73 -15.78
N LEU A 425 1.49 -6.05 -15.71
CA LEU A 425 1.33 -6.91 -16.88
C LEU A 425 -0.04 -7.60 -16.76
N ILE A 426 -0.97 -7.27 -17.65
CA ILE A 426 -2.23 -8.02 -17.77
C ILE A 426 -1.99 -9.25 -18.62
N VAL A 427 -2.31 -10.42 -18.07
CA VAL A 427 -2.37 -11.66 -18.83
C VAL A 427 -3.84 -12.01 -19.01
N MET A 428 -4.31 -11.83 -20.25
CA MET A 428 -5.70 -12.12 -20.59
C MET A 428 -5.94 -13.63 -20.48
N SER A 429 -6.94 -14.01 -19.69
CA SER A 429 -7.45 -15.38 -19.55
C SER A 429 -8.76 -15.61 -20.30
N VAL A 430 -9.19 -14.65 -21.11
CA VAL A 430 -10.26 -14.76 -22.12
C VAL A 430 -9.86 -13.96 -23.37
N VAL A 431 -10.52 -14.22 -24.50
CA VAL A 431 -10.34 -13.36 -25.69
C VAL A 431 -10.94 -11.98 -25.39
N PRO A 432 -10.20 -10.87 -25.55
CA PRO A 432 -10.74 -9.54 -25.28
C PRO A 432 -12.00 -9.23 -26.09
N GLY A 433 -12.90 -8.42 -25.52
CA GLY A 433 -14.08 -7.87 -26.21
C GLY A 433 -15.43 -8.25 -25.61
N LYS A 434 -15.63 -9.48 -25.12
CA LYS A 434 -16.94 -9.90 -24.55
C LYS A 434 -16.85 -10.25 -23.06
N SER A 435 -17.69 -9.64 -22.23
CA SER A 435 -17.82 -9.97 -20.81
C SER A 435 -18.51 -11.33 -20.59
N GLY A 436 -18.19 -12.01 -19.48
CA GLY A 436 -18.83 -13.27 -19.08
C GLY A 436 -18.29 -14.54 -19.76
N GLN A 437 -17.15 -14.45 -20.46
CA GLN A 437 -16.46 -15.61 -21.00
C GLN A 437 -15.85 -16.49 -19.90
N LYS A 438 -15.66 -17.78 -20.20
CA LYS A 438 -15.01 -18.72 -19.29
C LYS A 438 -13.50 -18.58 -19.35
N TYR A 439 -12.85 -18.75 -18.21
CA TYR A 439 -11.40 -18.80 -18.08
C TYR A 439 -10.78 -19.84 -19.01
N ILE A 440 -9.68 -19.46 -19.67
CA ILE A 440 -8.89 -20.33 -20.54
C ILE A 440 -7.83 -21.03 -19.68
N GLU A 441 -8.00 -22.33 -19.44
CA GLU A 441 -7.11 -23.13 -18.59
C GLU A 441 -5.64 -23.11 -19.04
N ALA A 442 -5.38 -22.99 -20.35
CA ALA A 442 -4.02 -22.90 -20.89
C ALA A 442 -3.24 -21.66 -20.41
N THR A 443 -3.94 -20.64 -19.86
CA THR A 443 -3.31 -19.47 -19.25
C THR A 443 -2.45 -19.84 -18.04
N HIS A 444 -2.76 -20.91 -17.31
CA HIS A 444 -1.94 -21.41 -16.21
C HIS A 444 -0.50 -21.74 -16.67
N GLU A 445 -0.37 -22.50 -17.76
CA GLU A 445 0.94 -22.85 -18.32
C GLU A 445 1.68 -21.62 -18.86
N LYS A 446 0.96 -20.69 -19.48
CA LYS A 446 1.51 -19.43 -19.97
C LYS A 446 2.10 -18.59 -18.83
N MET A 447 1.37 -18.45 -17.72
CA MET A 447 1.83 -17.72 -16.53
C MET A 447 3.14 -18.29 -15.99
N HIS A 448 3.26 -19.62 -15.89
CA HIS A 448 4.50 -20.25 -15.45
C HIS A 448 5.69 -19.95 -16.36
N ARG A 449 5.50 -19.94 -17.69
CA ARG A 449 6.57 -19.55 -18.64
C ARG A 449 6.94 -18.07 -18.49
N LEU A 450 5.96 -17.19 -18.34
CA LEU A 450 6.16 -15.75 -18.21
C LEU A 450 6.94 -15.37 -16.96
N ILE A 451 6.71 -16.04 -15.81
CA ILE A 451 7.42 -15.73 -14.57
C ILE A 451 8.94 -15.78 -14.76
N GLY A 452 9.46 -16.80 -15.46
CA GLY A 452 10.89 -16.93 -15.72
C GLY A 452 11.42 -15.73 -16.52
N ILE A 453 10.74 -15.38 -17.61
CA ILE A 453 11.09 -14.24 -18.47
C ILE A 453 11.07 -12.93 -17.67
N LEU A 454 10.04 -12.72 -16.86
CA LEU A 454 9.89 -11.51 -16.04
C LEU A 454 10.99 -11.39 -14.98
N GLN A 455 11.35 -12.50 -14.33
CA GLN A 455 12.44 -12.53 -13.35
C GLN A 455 13.81 -12.23 -14.00
N GLU A 456 14.11 -12.85 -15.13
CA GLU A 456 15.36 -12.62 -15.88
C GLU A 456 15.50 -11.15 -16.31
N ASN A 457 14.37 -10.50 -16.62
CA ASN A 457 14.32 -9.11 -17.06
C ASN A 457 13.99 -8.12 -15.92
N LYS A 458 14.16 -8.52 -14.65
CA LYS A 458 14.04 -7.65 -13.46
C LYS A 458 12.68 -6.96 -13.31
N PHE A 459 11.60 -7.64 -13.67
CA PHE A 459 10.25 -7.17 -13.40
C PHE A 459 10.01 -7.02 -11.90
N GLU A 460 9.53 -5.86 -11.48
CA GLU A 460 9.14 -5.60 -10.08
C GLU A 460 7.66 -5.22 -9.92
N GLY A 461 6.92 -5.20 -11.03
CA GLY A 461 5.50 -4.85 -11.09
C GLY A 461 4.59 -5.96 -10.58
N TYR A 462 3.33 -5.90 -11.01
CA TYR A 462 2.28 -6.85 -10.64
C TYR A 462 1.73 -7.52 -11.89
N ILE A 463 1.53 -8.84 -11.83
CA ILE A 463 0.79 -9.54 -12.86
C ILE A 463 -0.69 -9.49 -12.48
N GLU A 464 -1.52 -9.05 -13.41
CA GLU A 464 -2.97 -9.00 -13.29
C GLU A 464 -3.60 -10.11 -14.12
N ALA A 465 -4.48 -10.88 -13.48
CA ALA A 465 -5.34 -11.85 -14.15
C ALA A 465 -6.66 -11.16 -14.52
N ASP A 466 -6.92 -11.05 -15.82
CA ASP A 466 -8.14 -10.46 -16.36
C ASP A 466 -8.85 -11.43 -17.32
N GLY A 467 -10.15 -11.62 -17.08
CA GLY A 467 -11.02 -12.50 -17.86
C GLY A 467 -11.39 -13.79 -17.14
N GLY A 468 -12.66 -13.94 -16.76
CA GLY A 468 -13.17 -15.21 -16.24
C GLY A 468 -12.64 -15.60 -14.85
N VAL A 469 -12.06 -14.67 -14.08
CA VAL A 469 -11.63 -14.91 -12.70
C VAL A 469 -12.85 -14.99 -11.78
N THR A 470 -12.96 -16.08 -11.03
CA THR A 470 -14.06 -16.43 -10.12
C THR A 470 -13.52 -16.97 -8.79
N LEU A 471 -14.43 -17.26 -7.84
CA LEU A 471 -14.07 -17.92 -6.59
C LEU A 471 -13.47 -19.32 -6.76
N ASP A 472 -13.68 -19.95 -7.92
CA ASP A 472 -13.23 -21.32 -8.19
C ASP A 472 -11.77 -21.35 -8.67
N ASN A 473 -11.33 -20.34 -9.42
CA ASN A 473 -9.99 -20.31 -10.04
C ASN A 473 -9.05 -19.22 -9.49
N ILE A 474 -9.52 -18.28 -8.67
CA ILE A 474 -8.65 -17.21 -8.14
C ILE A 474 -7.46 -17.76 -7.34
N GLY A 475 -7.67 -18.89 -6.65
CA GLY A 475 -6.63 -19.58 -5.90
C GLY A 475 -5.51 -20.09 -6.80
N SER A 476 -5.84 -20.71 -7.95
CA SER A 476 -4.83 -21.16 -8.91
C SER A 476 -4.14 -19.98 -9.58
N CYS A 477 -4.90 -18.98 -10.04
CA CYS A 477 -4.33 -17.75 -10.63
C CYS A 477 -3.30 -17.09 -9.70
N PHE A 478 -3.57 -17.06 -8.38
CA PHE A 478 -2.63 -16.54 -7.38
C PHE A 478 -1.34 -17.38 -7.26
N VAL A 479 -1.49 -18.71 -7.29
CA VAL A 479 -0.36 -19.65 -7.26
C VAL A 479 0.53 -19.47 -8.49
N ASP A 480 -0.06 -19.17 -9.66
CA ASP A 480 0.69 -18.91 -10.89
C ASP A 480 1.38 -17.55 -10.94
N GLY A 481 1.30 -16.76 -9.87
CA GLY A 481 2.01 -15.50 -9.74
C GLY A 481 1.17 -14.25 -9.93
N ALA A 482 -0.13 -14.36 -10.25
CA ALA A 482 -0.99 -13.18 -10.27
C ALA A 482 -1.09 -12.54 -8.89
N ARG A 483 -1.11 -11.20 -8.86
CA ARG A 483 -1.22 -10.38 -7.64
C ARG A 483 -2.35 -9.35 -7.75
N ALA A 484 -2.92 -9.21 -8.93
CA ALA A 484 -4.08 -8.40 -9.21
C ALA A 484 -5.14 -9.28 -9.88
N PHE A 485 -6.40 -9.12 -9.49
CA PHE A 485 -7.49 -10.00 -9.94
C PHE A 485 -8.68 -9.17 -10.38
N VAL A 486 -8.97 -9.19 -11.67
CA VAL A 486 -10.12 -8.48 -12.24
C VAL A 486 -11.37 -9.33 -12.09
N GLY A 487 -12.34 -8.80 -11.34
CA GLY A 487 -13.63 -9.45 -11.14
C GLY A 487 -14.74 -8.74 -11.92
N GLY A 488 -15.11 -9.29 -13.08
CA GLY A 488 -16.27 -8.82 -13.85
C GLY A 488 -17.60 -9.27 -13.23
N SER A 489 -18.35 -10.11 -13.95
CA SER A 489 -19.66 -10.61 -13.49
C SER A 489 -19.60 -11.40 -12.18
N ALA A 490 -18.43 -11.98 -11.86
CA ALA A 490 -18.18 -12.66 -10.61
C ALA A 490 -18.31 -11.73 -9.38
N ILE A 491 -17.97 -10.44 -9.52
CA ILE A 491 -18.06 -9.44 -8.45
C ILE A 491 -19.20 -8.45 -8.72
N ILE A 492 -19.11 -7.68 -9.80
CA ILE A 492 -20.05 -6.60 -10.11
C ILE A 492 -21.42 -7.13 -10.56
N GLY A 493 -21.46 -8.35 -11.08
CA GLY A 493 -22.74 -9.02 -11.35
C GLY A 493 -23.51 -9.43 -10.09
N GLN A 494 -22.90 -9.35 -8.90
CA GLN A 494 -23.51 -9.77 -7.63
C GLN A 494 -24.03 -8.58 -6.83
N GLN A 495 -25.18 -8.72 -6.18
CA GLN A 495 -25.74 -7.64 -5.36
C GLN A 495 -24.80 -7.22 -4.21
N ASP A 496 -24.23 -8.20 -3.50
CA ASP A 496 -23.27 -7.95 -2.41
C ASP A 496 -21.82 -7.96 -2.90
N VAL A 497 -21.41 -6.87 -3.57
CA VAL A 497 -20.03 -6.66 -4.03
C VAL A 497 -19.02 -6.79 -2.89
N ARG A 498 -19.37 -6.30 -1.69
CA ARG A 498 -18.47 -6.32 -0.52
C ARG A 498 -18.25 -7.74 -0.02
N GLY A 499 -19.32 -8.53 0.08
CA GLY A 499 -19.26 -9.94 0.46
C GLY A 499 -18.39 -10.75 -0.48
N VAL A 500 -18.55 -10.57 -1.79
CA VAL A 500 -17.77 -11.29 -2.79
C VAL A 500 -16.29 -10.90 -2.77
N ILE A 501 -15.96 -9.61 -2.69
CA ILE A 501 -14.55 -9.16 -2.55
C ILE A 501 -13.90 -9.79 -1.31
N ARG A 502 -14.64 -9.91 -0.20
CA ARG A 502 -14.17 -10.61 1.00
C ARG A 502 -13.91 -12.09 0.73
N GLU A 503 -14.79 -12.77 0.00
CA GLU A 503 -14.60 -14.19 -0.36
C GLU A 503 -13.42 -14.41 -1.31
N PHE A 504 -13.21 -13.52 -2.29
CA PHE A 504 -12.01 -13.49 -3.15
C PHE A 504 -10.74 -13.41 -2.28
N ARG A 505 -10.69 -12.47 -1.34
CA ARG A 505 -9.56 -12.32 -0.40
C ARG A 505 -9.37 -13.57 0.47
N ASN A 506 -10.44 -14.22 0.92
CA ASN A 506 -10.36 -15.46 1.70
C ASN A 506 -9.76 -16.63 0.88
N LYS A 507 -10.17 -16.79 -0.38
CA LYS A 507 -9.60 -17.80 -1.29
C LYS A 507 -8.12 -17.58 -1.53
N ILE A 508 -7.70 -16.33 -1.77
CA ILE A 508 -6.29 -15.97 -1.90
C ILE A 508 -5.52 -16.23 -0.61
N ALA A 509 -6.07 -15.84 0.55
CA ALA A 509 -5.42 -16.08 1.84
C ALA A 509 -5.17 -17.57 2.08
N TYR A 510 -6.14 -18.43 1.74
CA TYR A 510 -5.97 -19.89 1.81
C TYR A 510 -4.85 -20.38 0.88
N ALA A 511 -4.83 -19.95 -0.38
CA ALA A 511 -3.77 -20.30 -1.34
C ALA A 511 -2.38 -19.85 -0.86
N ARG A 512 -2.27 -18.61 -0.37
CA ARG A 512 -1.04 -18.06 0.21
C ARG A 512 -0.54 -18.88 1.39
N ARG A 513 -1.41 -19.22 2.34
CA ARG A 513 -1.03 -20.03 3.51
C ARG A 513 -0.49 -21.41 3.11
N ARG A 514 -1.06 -22.06 2.09
CA ARG A 514 -0.52 -23.30 1.53
C ARG A 514 0.91 -23.11 1.02
N MET A 515 1.15 -22.05 0.24
CA MET A 515 2.48 -21.72 -0.29
C MET A 515 3.50 -21.42 0.82
N LEU A 516 3.10 -20.69 1.87
CA LEU A 516 3.99 -20.37 2.99
C LEU A 516 4.33 -21.61 3.83
N ILE A 517 3.37 -22.51 4.06
CA ILE A 517 3.62 -23.79 4.75
C ILE A 517 4.56 -24.67 3.92
N GLN A 518 4.33 -24.77 2.62
CA GLN A 518 5.23 -25.45 1.69
C GLN A 518 6.65 -24.86 1.77
N LYS A 519 6.77 -23.53 1.76
CA LYS A 519 8.07 -22.84 1.88
C LYS A 519 8.75 -23.14 3.22
N ALA A 520 8.00 -23.15 4.32
CA ALA A 520 8.53 -23.50 5.63
C ALA A 520 9.04 -24.95 5.65
N TYR A 521 8.31 -25.88 5.03
CA TYR A 521 8.73 -27.27 4.91
C TYR A 521 10.01 -27.43 4.09
N GLU A 522 10.13 -26.74 2.95
CA GLU A 522 11.35 -26.76 2.12
C GLU A 522 12.59 -26.26 2.86
N LEU A 523 12.42 -25.29 3.75
CA LEU A 523 13.52 -24.66 4.48
C LEU A 523 13.95 -25.44 5.73
N GLY A 524 13.04 -26.15 6.40
CA GLY A 524 13.33 -26.78 7.70
C GLY A 524 12.41 -27.92 8.11
N GLY A 525 11.70 -28.54 7.15
CA GLY A 525 10.82 -29.68 7.38
C GLY A 525 9.66 -29.40 8.33
N LYS A 526 9.11 -30.47 8.91
CA LYS A 526 7.97 -30.41 9.83
C LYS A 526 8.23 -29.55 11.07
N GLU A 527 9.48 -29.50 11.53
CA GLU A 527 9.88 -28.71 12.69
C GLU A 527 9.71 -27.20 12.43
N LEU A 528 10.19 -26.70 11.29
CA LEU A 528 10.06 -25.28 10.95
C LEU A 528 8.59 -24.90 10.65
N VAL A 529 7.82 -25.81 10.03
CA VAL A 529 6.37 -25.64 9.85
C VAL A 529 5.69 -25.43 11.22
N ALA A 530 5.94 -26.32 12.18
CA ALA A 530 5.36 -26.21 13.52
C ALA A 530 5.75 -24.89 14.21
N LYS A 531 7.04 -24.53 14.20
CA LYS A 531 7.54 -23.28 14.78
C LYS A 531 6.92 -22.04 14.13
N TRP A 532 6.74 -22.04 12.81
CA TRP A 532 6.12 -20.92 12.10
C TRP A 532 4.62 -20.79 12.40
N ILE A 533 3.89 -21.92 12.44
CA ILE A 533 2.47 -21.93 12.86
C ILE A 533 2.33 -21.39 14.29
N ASP A 534 3.26 -21.72 15.18
CA ASP A 534 3.26 -21.24 16.57
C ASP A 534 3.46 -19.73 16.75
N LEU A 535 3.93 -19.01 15.72
CA LEU A 535 4.00 -17.53 15.76
C LEU A 535 2.60 -16.89 15.76
N HIS A 536 1.58 -17.60 15.28
CA HIS A 536 0.22 -17.09 15.18
C HIS A 536 -0.49 -17.24 16.53
N ILE A 537 -0.92 -16.13 17.13
CA ILE A 537 -1.64 -16.16 18.41
C ILE A 537 -2.95 -16.92 18.22
N ILE A 538 -3.18 -17.87 19.13
CA ILE A 538 -4.15 -18.97 19.07
C ILE A 538 -5.58 -18.46 18.77
N GLY A 539 -6.29 -19.17 17.91
CA GLY A 539 -7.66 -18.88 17.47
C GLY A 539 -8.00 -19.62 16.17
N GLU A 540 -8.98 -19.12 15.43
CA GLU A 540 -9.42 -19.70 14.15
C GLU A 540 -8.29 -19.77 13.11
N LYS A 541 -7.45 -18.72 13.02
CA LYS A 541 -6.32 -18.65 12.06
C LYS A 541 -5.32 -19.79 12.28
N LYS A 542 -4.88 -20.02 13.52
CA LYS A 542 -3.94 -21.11 13.84
C LYS A 542 -4.54 -22.49 13.50
N ASN A 543 -5.83 -22.69 13.78
CA ASN A 543 -6.52 -23.93 13.45
C ASN A 543 -6.60 -24.16 11.93
N GLN A 544 -6.85 -23.11 11.16
CA GLN A 544 -6.83 -23.18 9.69
C GLN A 544 -5.43 -23.53 9.17
N LEU A 545 -4.36 -22.96 9.73
CA LEU A 545 -2.98 -23.30 9.36
C LEU A 545 -2.64 -24.76 9.68
N LEU A 546 -3.03 -25.27 10.85
CA LEU A 546 -2.85 -26.67 11.24
C LEU A 546 -3.60 -27.62 10.29
N GLN A 547 -4.83 -27.27 9.93
CA GLN A 547 -5.64 -28.03 8.99
C GLN A 547 -4.97 -28.07 7.60
N ILE A 548 -4.49 -26.92 7.11
CA ILE A 548 -3.76 -26.85 5.83
C ILE A 548 -2.48 -27.68 5.87
N ALA A 549 -1.70 -27.60 6.95
CA ALA A 549 -0.48 -28.40 7.10
C ALA A 549 -0.78 -29.91 7.06
N LYS A 550 -1.86 -30.34 7.71
CA LYS A 550 -2.33 -31.72 7.65
C LYS A 550 -2.75 -32.15 6.24
N GLU A 551 -3.44 -31.29 5.49
CA GLU A 551 -3.81 -31.54 4.09
C GLU A 551 -2.59 -31.66 3.17
N LEU A 552 -1.48 -31.00 3.51
CA LEU A 552 -0.20 -31.09 2.80
C LEU A 552 0.67 -32.30 3.24
N GLY A 553 0.27 -33.02 4.29
CA GLY A 553 1.00 -34.19 4.81
C GLY A 553 2.12 -33.89 5.80
N TYR A 554 2.16 -32.69 6.38
CA TYR A 554 3.19 -32.25 7.32
C TYR A 554 2.84 -32.51 8.78
#